data_AF-A0A7V5RHY9-F1
#
_entry.id   AF-A0A7V5RHY9-F1
#
_cell.length_a   1.000
_cell.length_b   1.000
_cell.length_c   1.000
_cell.angle_alpha   90.00
_cell.angle_beta   90.00
_cell.angle_gamma   90.00
#
_symmetry.space_group_name_H-M   'P 1'
#
loop_
_entity.id
_entity.type
_entity.pdbx_description
1 polymer ?
#
loop_
_entity_poly.entity_id
_entity_poly.type
_entity_poly.pdbx_seq_one_letter_code
_entity_poly.pdbx_strand_id
1 'polypeptide(L)'
;MKSAQKQASRRNMTRRRFIATAGSGAAAFFIVPRAVLGGPGYVAPSDKLNIACVGVGGKGRSDIAAVSTENIIALCDVDDRQMTATLAAAMKRDPAYGRRLKQTKKYRDFREMLQENSDSIDAVT
;
A
#
# COMPACT_ATOMS: atom_id res chain seq x y z
N MET A 1 57.05 1.73 44.48
CA MET A 1 55.82 2.11 43.73
C MET A 1 55.05 0.83 43.46
N LYS A 2 53.99 0.51 44.22
CA LYS A 2 53.14 -0.67 43.99
C LYS A 2 51.87 -0.22 43.28
N SER A 3 51.65 -0.74 42.08
CA SER A 3 50.45 -0.53 41.26
C SER A 3 49.25 -1.23 41.88
N ALA A 4 48.18 -0.47 42.14
CA ALA A 4 46.89 -1.03 42.56
C ALA A 4 46.08 -1.42 41.31
N GLN A 5 45.95 -2.72 41.05
CA GLN A 5 45.05 -3.26 40.04
C GLN A 5 43.58 -3.02 40.46
N LYS A 6 42.82 -2.35 39.59
CA LYS A 6 41.38 -2.10 39.71
C LYS A 6 40.62 -3.42 39.50
N GLN A 7 40.05 -4.00 40.57
CA GLN A 7 39.20 -5.20 40.48
C GLN A 7 37.94 -4.89 39.65
N ALA A 8 37.76 -5.62 38.55
CA ALA A 8 36.52 -5.60 37.79
C ALA A 8 35.42 -6.33 38.57
N SER A 9 34.40 -5.59 39.01
CA SER A 9 33.19 -6.14 39.64
C SER A 9 32.52 -7.17 38.72
N ARG A 10 32.52 -8.45 39.13
CA ARG A 10 31.70 -9.49 38.50
C ARG A 10 30.23 -9.20 38.84
N ARG A 11 29.48 -8.64 37.88
CA ARG A 11 28.03 -8.48 38.04
C ARG A 11 27.40 -9.87 38.14
N ASN A 12 26.83 -10.22 39.29
CA ASN A 12 26.07 -11.46 39.48
C ASN A 12 24.85 -11.46 38.55
N MET A 13 24.92 -12.22 37.45
CA MET A 13 23.77 -12.47 36.59
C MET A 13 22.83 -13.44 37.31
N THR A 14 21.70 -12.92 37.77
CA THR A 14 20.61 -13.75 38.29
C THR A 14 19.76 -14.24 37.12
N ARG A 15 19.19 -15.45 37.24
CA ARG A 15 18.26 -16.02 36.24
C ARG A 15 17.14 -15.04 35.86
N ARG A 16 16.63 -14.29 36.85
CA ARG A 16 15.60 -13.25 36.66
C ARG A 16 16.10 -12.09 35.79
N ARG A 17 17.32 -11.61 35.99
CA ARG A 17 17.92 -10.57 35.13
C ARG A 17 18.17 -11.08 33.73
N PHE A 18 18.63 -12.33 33.57
CA PHE A 18 18.83 -12.92 32.26
C PHE A 18 17.52 -13.01 31.47
N ILE A 19 16.45 -13.54 32.07
CA ILE A 19 15.12 -13.62 31.42
C ILE A 19 14.58 -12.21 31.13
N ALA A 20 14.74 -11.25 32.04
CA ALA A 20 14.30 -9.88 31.81
C ALA A 20 15.03 -9.24 30.61
N THR A 21 16.35 -9.41 30.51
CA THR A 21 17.16 -8.86 29.42
C THR A 21 16.94 -9.61 28.10
N ALA A 22 16.83 -10.95 28.13
CA ALA A 22 16.56 -11.76 26.95
C ALA A 22 15.12 -11.52 26.42
N GLY A 23 14.14 -11.46 27.33
CA GLY A 23 12.74 -11.20 27.00
C GLY A 23 12.53 -9.80 26.40
N SER A 24 13.21 -8.77 26.93
CA SER A 24 13.13 -7.42 26.35
C SER A 24 13.73 -7.35 24.93
N GLY A 25 14.78 -8.12 24.65
CA GLY A 25 15.38 -8.19 23.31
C GLY A 25 14.56 -9.02 22.32
N ALA A 26 13.95 -10.11 22.78
CA ALA A 26 13.16 -11.00 21.93
C ALA A 26 11.80 -10.39 21.53
N ALA A 27 11.17 -9.59 22.39
CA ALA A 27 9.87 -8.98 22.11
C ALA A 27 9.85 -8.10 20.84
N ALA A 28 10.99 -7.50 20.47
CA ALA A 28 11.11 -6.68 19.26
C ALA A 28 10.88 -7.49 17.96
N PHE A 29 11.18 -8.80 17.95
CA PHE A 29 10.96 -9.65 16.79
C PHE A 29 9.51 -10.09 16.60
N PHE A 30 8.66 -9.90 17.61
CA PHE A 30 7.24 -10.24 17.54
C PHE A 30 6.36 -9.06 17.11
N ILE A 31 6.90 -7.84 17.04
CA ILE A 31 6.19 -6.67 16.53
C ILE A 31 6.52 -6.54 15.04
N VAL A 32 5.77 -7.24 14.21
CA VAL A 32 5.90 -7.16 12.74
C VAL A 32 4.66 -6.52 12.12
N PRO A 33 4.80 -5.70 11.05
CA PRO A 33 3.66 -5.08 10.40
C PRO A 33 2.69 -6.11 9.84
N ARG A 34 1.39 -5.83 9.98
CA ARG A 34 0.30 -6.63 9.36
C ARG A 34 0.43 -6.80 7.84
N ALA A 35 1.14 -5.89 7.18
CA ALA A 35 1.43 -6.00 5.74
C ALA A 35 2.35 -7.20 5.40
N VAL A 36 3.09 -7.73 6.37
CA VAL A 36 4.05 -8.83 6.21
C VAL A 36 3.42 -10.19 6.59
N LEU A 37 2.68 -10.24 7.71
CA LEU A 37 2.05 -11.48 8.17
C LEU A 37 0.69 -11.77 7.51
N GLY A 38 0.11 -10.77 6.85
CA GLY A 38 -1.27 -10.85 6.39
C GLY A 38 -2.27 -10.95 7.55
N GLY A 39 -3.44 -11.52 7.27
CA GLY A 39 -4.51 -11.72 8.26
C GLY A 39 -5.89 -11.81 7.58
N PRO A 40 -6.94 -12.21 8.31
CA PRO A 40 -8.28 -12.27 7.76
C PRO A 40 -8.70 -10.94 7.11
N GLY A 41 -9.09 -10.98 5.84
CA GLY A 41 -9.51 -9.80 5.08
C GLY A 41 -8.39 -8.91 4.52
N TYR A 42 -7.11 -9.30 4.71
CA TYR A 42 -5.99 -8.61 4.05
C TYR A 42 -5.69 -9.27 2.70
N VAL A 43 -5.84 -8.49 1.63
CA VAL A 43 -5.41 -8.88 0.28
C VAL A 43 -4.04 -8.25 0.03
N ALA A 44 -3.04 -9.10 -0.27
CA ALA A 44 -1.71 -8.62 -0.57
C ALA A 44 -1.74 -7.75 -1.85
N PRO A 45 -0.89 -6.71 -1.96
CA PRO A 45 -0.87 -5.86 -3.16
C PRO A 45 -0.65 -6.62 -4.47
N SER A 46 0.08 -7.75 -4.42
CA SER A 46 0.33 -8.66 -5.55
C SER A 46 -0.90 -9.45 -5.99
N ASP A 47 -1.87 -9.62 -5.11
CA ASP A 47 -3.06 -10.46 -5.35
C ASP A 47 -4.25 -9.63 -5.84
N LYS A 48 -4.05 -8.31 -5.96
CA LYS A 48 -5.05 -7.38 -6.48
C LYS A 48 -5.00 -7.34 -8.00
N LEU A 49 -6.16 -7.16 -8.61
CA LEU A 49 -6.24 -6.98 -10.06
C LEU A 49 -5.73 -5.61 -10.47
N ASN A 50 -5.01 -5.56 -11.58
CA ASN A 50 -4.68 -4.35 -12.30
C ASN A 50 -5.80 -4.01 -13.28
N ILE A 51 -6.53 -2.94 -12.99
CA ILE A 51 -7.74 -2.55 -13.71
C ILE A 51 -7.47 -1.26 -14.49
N ALA A 52 -7.87 -1.27 -15.76
CA ALA A 52 -7.99 -0.07 -16.58
C ALA A 52 -9.46 0.35 -16.69
N CYS A 53 -9.73 1.65 -16.64
CA CYS A 53 -11.10 2.16 -16.68
C CYS A 53 -11.33 3.01 -17.93
N VAL A 54 -12.28 2.62 -18.78
CA VAL A 54 -12.61 3.31 -20.03
C VAL A 54 -14.00 3.93 -19.93
N GLY A 55 -14.09 5.25 -20.12
CA GLY A 55 -15.31 6.01 -19.89
C GLY A 55 -15.50 6.29 -18.39
N VAL A 56 -14.76 7.27 -17.87
CA VAL A 56 -14.70 7.57 -16.43
C VAL A 56 -15.85 8.47 -15.95
N GLY A 57 -16.65 9.01 -16.87
CA GLY A 57 -17.83 9.83 -16.58
C GLY A 57 -19.08 9.03 -16.20
N GLY A 58 -20.13 9.73 -15.77
CA GLY A 58 -21.48 9.16 -15.59
C GLY A 58 -21.51 7.86 -14.78
N LYS A 59 -21.98 6.77 -15.41
CA LYS A 59 -22.03 5.43 -14.79
C LYS A 59 -20.64 4.87 -14.49
N GLY A 60 -19.66 5.07 -15.37
CA GLY A 60 -18.29 4.57 -15.18
C GLY A 60 -17.65 5.10 -13.89
N ARG A 61 -17.99 6.32 -13.45
CA ARG A 61 -17.57 6.81 -12.12
C ARG A 61 -17.93 5.87 -10.97
N SER A 62 -19.13 5.27 -11.03
CA SER A 62 -19.57 4.32 -10.01
C SER A 62 -18.84 2.98 -10.11
N ASP A 63 -18.48 2.55 -11.32
CA ASP A 63 -17.73 1.31 -11.55
C ASP A 63 -16.30 1.45 -11.03
N ILE A 64 -15.62 2.57 -11.35
CA ILE A 64 -14.30 2.92 -10.81
C ILE A 64 -14.35 2.95 -9.27
N ALA A 65 -15.39 3.53 -8.68
CA ALA A 65 -15.55 3.56 -7.22
C ALA A 65 -15.80 2.16 -6.61
N ALA A 66 -16.50 1.28 -7.32
CA ALA A 66 -16.76 -0.10 -6.88
C ALA A 66 -15.47 -0.93 -6.83
N VAL A 67 -14.52 -0.68 -7.74
CA VAL A 67 -13.22 -1.36 -7.79
C VAL A 67 -12.09 -0.60 -7.06
N SER A 68 -12.42 0.35 -6.19
CA SER A 68 -11.45 1.19 -5.48
C SER A 68 -10.44 0.43 -4.58
N THR A 69 -10.75 -0.82 -4.24
CA THR A 69 -9.88 -1.73 -3.49
C THR A 69 -8.75 -2.31 -4.34
N GLU A 70 -8.91 -2.36 -5.66
CA GLU A 70 -7.97 -2.91 -6.63
C GLU A 70 -6.93 -1.88 -7.09
N ASN A 71 -6.01 -2.30 -7.96
CA ASN A 71 -4.98 -1.44 -8.55
C ASN A 71 -5.52 -0.79 -9.82
N ILE A 72 -5.93 0.47 -9.75
CA ILE A 72 -6.36 1.23 -10.94
C ILE A 72 -5.12 1.81 -11.63
N ILE A 73 -4.72 1.19 -12.73
CA ILE A 73 -3.45 1.49 -13.41
C ILE A 73 -3.60 2.46 -14.58
N ALA A 74 -4.79 2.58 -15.16
CA ALA A 74 -5.08 3.50 -16.25
C ALA A 74 -6.52 4.04 -16.20
N LEU A 75 -6.68 5.31 -16.59
CA LEU A 75 -7.98 5.95 -16.77
C LEU A 75 -8.06 6.48 -18.21
N CYS A 76 -9.14 6.20 -18.91
CA CYS A 76 -9.34 6.63 -20.28
C CYS A 76 -10.69 7.34 -20.45
N ASP A 77 -10.67 8.58 -20.92
CA ASP A 77 -11.88 9.30 -21.32
C ASP A 77 -11.55 10.39 -22.35
N VAL A 78 -12.45 10.61 -23.30
CA VAL A 78 -12.33 11.67 -24.31
C VAL A 78 -12.73 13.04 -23.76
N ASP A 79 -13.55 13.08 -22.70
CA ASP A 79 -14.02 14.31 -22.05
C ASP A 79 -13.26 14.58 -20.75
N ASP A 80 -12.33 15.53 -20.81
CA ASP A 80 -11.52 15.93 -19.66
C ASP A 80 -12.35 16.51 -18.50
N ARG A 81 -13.56 17.02 -18.78
CA ARG A 81 -14.48 17.52 -17.74
C ARG A 81 -15.01 16.36 -16.91
N GLN A 82 -15.33 15.24 -17.57
CA GLN A 82 -15.80 14.02 -16.90
C GLN A 82 -14.68 13.40 -16.05
N MET A 83 -13.46 13.34 -16.59
CA MET A 83 -12.25 12.95 -15.86
C MET A 83 -12.08 13.80 -14.60
N THR A 84 -12.08 15.13 -14.74
CA THR A 84 -11.91 16.07 -13.64
C THR A 84 -13.00 15.91 -12.57
N ALA A 85 -14.26 15.77 -12.99
CA ALA A 85 -15.39 15.57 -12.09
C ALA A 85 -15.27 14.26 -11.30
N THR A 86 -14.82 13.18 -11.94
CA THR A 86 -14.61 11.87 -11.30
C THR A 86 -13.46 11.91 -10.30
N LEU A 87 -12.34 12.55 -10.64
CA LEU A 87 -11.23 12.74 -9.69
C LEU A 87 -11.64 13.59 -8.47
N ALA A 88 -12.43 14.65 -8.67
CA ALA A 88 -12.95 15.47 -7.59
C ALA A 88 -13.91 14.70 -6.69
N ALA A 89 -14.81 13.89 -7.27
CA ALA A 89 -15.72 13.03 -6.53
C ALA A 89 -14.96 11.96 -5.72
N ALA A 90 -13.92 11.34 -6.31
CA ALA A 90 -13.06 10.39 -5.63
C ALA A 90 -12.35 11.02 -4.42
N MET A 91 -11.78 12.22 -4.58
CA MET A 91 -11.13 12.95 -3.49
C MET A 91 -12.09 13.29 -2.34
N LYS A 92 -13.34 13.64 -2.65
CA LYS A 92 -14.37 13.91 -1.64
C LYS A 92 -14.82 12.64 -0.90
N ARG A 93 -14.89 11.50 -1.60
CA ARG A 93 -15.31 10.21 -1.03
C ARG A 93 -14.26 9.63 -0.09
N ASP A 94 -13.02 9.55 -0.58
CA ASP A 94 -11.88 9.06 0.18
C ASP A 94 -10.61 9.75 -0.33
N PRO A 95 -9.96 10.62 0.48
CA PRO A 95 -8.75 11.32 0.06
C PRO A 95 -7.58 10.40 -0.30
N ALA A 96 -7.45 9.21 0.31
CA ALA A 96 -6.38 8.28 -0.01
C ALA A 96 -6.58 7.65 -1.39
N TYR A 97 -7.79 7.15 -1.64
CA TYR A 97 -8.21 6.68 -2.96
C TYR A 97 -8.12 7.79 -4.02
N GLY A 98 -8.64 8.99 -3.74
CA GLY A 98 -8.60 10.13 -4.67
C GLY A 98 -7.17 10.55 -5.03
N ARG A 99 -6.22 10.49 -4.08
CA ARG A 99 -4.80 10.72 -4.37
C ARG A 99 -4.22 9.65 -5.30
N ARG A 100 -4.51 8.37 -5.05
CA ARG A 100 -4.09 7.26 -5.93
C ARG A 100 -4.64 7.45 -7.34
N LEU A 101 -5.95 7.68 -7.46
CA LEU A 101 -6.63 7.88 -8.74
C LEU A 101 -6.10 9.10 -9.50
N LYS A 102 -5.73 10.17 -8.78
CA LYS A 102 -5.10 11.36 -9.38
C LYS A 102 -3.68 11.08 -9.89
N GLN A 103 -2.96 10.14 -9.31
CA GLN A 103 -1.62 9.72 -9.75
C GLN A 103 -1.65 8.74 -10.92
N THR A 104 -2.77 8.04 -11.11
CA THR A 104 -2.98 7.13 -12.24
C THR A 104 -2.81 7.84 -13.58
N LYS A 105 -2.21 7.14 -14.55
CA LYS A 105 -2.00 7.65 -15.90
C LYS A 105 -3.34 7.82 -16.62
N LYS A 106 -3.51 8.96 -17.30
CA LYS A 106 -4.73 9.27 -18.06
C LYS A 106 -4.46 9.17 -19.55
N TYR A 107 -5.45 8.66 -20.26
CA TYR A 107 -5.47 8.49 -21.69
C TYR A 107 -6.73 9.13 -22.26
N ARG A 108 -6.61 9.62 -23.50
CA ARG A 108 -7.77 10.06 -24.29
C ARG A 108 -8.22 8.98 -25.28
N ASP A 109 -7.31 8.10 -25.66
CA ASP A 109 -7.55 6.99 -26.57
C ASP A 109 -7.29 5.66 -25.86
N PHE A 110 -8.30 4.79 -25.85
CA PHE A 110 -8.19 3.48 -25.21
C PHE A 110 -7.24 2.55 -25.98
N ARG A 111 -6.99 2.78 -27.27
CA ARG A 111 -6.06 1.96 -28.07
C ARG A 111 -4.64 2.19 -27.63
N GLU A 112 -4.25 3.45 -27.43
CA GLU A 112 -2.95 3.82 -26.87
C GLU A 112 -2.78 3.26 -25.45
N MET A 113 -3.84 3.38 -24.62
CA MET A 113 -3.87 2.80 -23.28
C MET A 113 -3.62 1.29 -23.30
N LEU A 114 -4.34 0.54 -24.15
CA LEU A 114 -4.22 -0.91 -24.26
C LEU A 114 -2.85 -1.31 -24.84
N GLN A 115 -2.34 -0.57 -25.81
CA GLN A 115 -1.03 -0.85 -26.42
C GLN A 115 0.12 -0.65 -25.41
N GLU A 116 0.04 0.38 -24.57
CA GLU A 116 1.08 0.63 -23.58
C GLU A 116 1.00 -0.32 -22.37
N ASN A 117 -0.20 -0.79 -22.02
CA ASN A 117 -0.44 -1.58 -20.81
C ASN A 117 -0.87 -3.04 -21.09
N SER A 118 -0.61 -3.57 -22.29
CA SER A 118 -1.11 -4.86 -22.77
C SER A 118 -0.82 -6.02 -21.82
N ASP A 119 0.35 -5.99 -21.19
CA ASP A 119 0.86 -7.10 -20.38
C ASP A 119 0.54 -6.92 -18.88
N SER A 120 -0.04 -5.77 -18.52
CA SER A 120 -0.29 -5.39 -17.12
C SER A 120 -1.76 -5.28 -16.75
N ILE A 121 -2.68 -5.19 -17.73
CA ILE A 121 -4.12 -5.08 -17.48
C ILE A 121 -4.71 -6.49 -17.30
N ASP A 122 -5.34 -6.73 -16.15
CA ASP A 122 -6.11 -7.95 -15.89
C ASP A 122 -7.59 -7.78 -16.27
N ALA A 123 -8.14 -6.56 -16.15
CA ALA A 123 -9.53 -6.28 -16.45
C ALA A 123 -9.77 -4.84 -16.92
N VAL A 124 -10.86 -4.66 -17.68
CA VAL A 124 -11.36 -3.34 -18.11
C VAL A 124 -12.77 -3.13 -17.57
N THR A 125 -13.02 -1.94 -17.02
CA THR A 125 -14.36 -1.45 -16.65
C THR A 125 -14.85 -0.41 -17.63
#